data_AF-A0A0F8Y1M1-F1
#
_entry.id   AF-A0A0F8Y1M1-F1
#
_cell.length_a   1.000
_cell.length_b   1.000
_cell.length_c   1.000
_cell.angle_alpha   90.00
_cell.angle_beta   90.00
_cell.angle_gamma   90.00
#
_symmetry.space_group_name_H-M   'P 1'
#
loop_
_entity.id
_entity.type
_entity.pdbx_description
1 polymer ?
#
loop_
_entity_poly.entity_id
_entity_poly.type
_entity_poly.pdbx_seq_one_letter_code
_entity_poly.pdbx_strand_id
1 'polypeptide(L)'
;MMKYSQRVHIIPIGDDDVDRIVIPAEMGKADRIYLIFKEGENLFADIVEKSRNIILTKRIVKKEDLIDKACDIFDFSKLLQEFAEIIRLERIEKGNDVFFSLSTGGNLLSAAGMLSCMLFGAEPYFLVKDFKENKIPVNPEILPFPKYNVFLPEKSLIQFLFSISEEMRKNGIEILSKKQCLRLMEQLHPNEVFSKTSGDYNKLKFRYLNKLEVRNYIEIENKPRGKIKISPDGEFALKIFSIYYGLET
;
A
#
# COMPACT_ATOMS: atom_id res chain seq x y z
N MET A 1 26.45 -14.30 7.28
CA MET A 1 26.22 -13.09 8.09
C MET A 1 24.72 -12.99 8.34
N MET A 2 24.23 -13.09 9.58
CA MET A 2 22.80 -12.91 9.87
C MET A 2 22.42 -11.47 9.51
N LYS A 3 21.51 -11.30 8.54
CA LYS A 3 20.95 -9.99 8.21
C LYS A 3 19.94 -9.66 9.32
N TYR A 4 20.30 -8.74 10.21
CA TYR A 4 19.38 -8.26 11.23
C TYR A 4 18.28 -7.43 10.57
N SER A 5 17.03 -7.67 10.96
CA SER A 5 15.88 -6.85 10.56
C SER A 5 16.09 -5.41 11.05
N GLN A 6 15.91 -4.44 10.15
CA GLN A 6 15.95 -3.02 10.50
C GLN A 6 14.56 -2.53 10.92
N ARG A 7 14.51 -1.58 11.86
CA ARG A 7 13.28 -0.88 12.26
C ARG A 7 13.11 0.36 11.38
N VAL A 8 12.17 0.26 10.44
CA VAL A 8 11.91 1.30 9.46
C VAL A 8 10.67 2.09 9.88
N HIS A 9 10.79 3.40 9.99
CA HIS A 9 9.68 4.27 10.36
C HIS A 9 9.20 5.06 9.15
N ILE A 10 7.93 4.92 8.80
CA ILE A 10 7.23 5.79 7.85
C ILE A 10 6.56 6.90 8.66
N ILE A 11 6.96 8.15 8.42
CA ILE A 11 6.49 9.30 9.19
C ILE A 11 5.95 10.37 8.23
N PRO A 12 4.62 10.46 8.12
CA PRO A 12 3.98 11.55 7.38
C PRO A 12 4.14 12.89 8.06
N ILE A 13 4.42 13.93 7.28
CA ILE A 13 4.59 15.31 7.75
C ILE A 13 3.39 16.13 7.33
N GLY A 14 2.84 16.85 8.30
CA GLY A 14 1.76 17.82 8.13
C GLY A 14 1.95 18.96 9.11
N ASP A 15 0.87 19.66 9.42
CA ASP A 15 0.86 20.74 10.42
C ASP A 15 0.85 20.19 11.85
N ASP A 16 2.02 19.77 12.35
CA ASP A 16 2.17 19.30 13.74
C ASP A 16 3.57 19.58 14.29
N ASP A 17 3.74 19.34 15.60
CA ASP A 17 4.99 19.58 16.29
C ASP A 17 6.09 18.62 15.82
N VAL A 18 7.29 19.16 15.60
CA VAL A 18 8.49 18.40 15.24
C VAL A 18 8.79 17.28 16.24
N ASP A 19 8.46 17.48 17.52
CA ASP A 19 8.64 16.47 18.55
C ASP A 19 7.81 15.20 18.30
N ARG A 20 6.63 15.31 17.66
CA ARG A 20 5.81 14.13 17.28
C ARG A 20 6.41 13.31 16.14
N ILE A 21 7.39 13.86 15.44
CA ILE A 21 8.14 13.20 14.38
C ILE A 21 9.40 12.57 14.98
N VAL A 22 10.14 13.35 15.77
CA VAL A 22 11.47 12.99 16.28
C VAL A 22 11.39 12.00 17.45
N ILE A 23 10.55 12.27 18.45
CA ILE A 23 10.51 11.47 19.70
C ILE A 23 10.17 10.00 19.40
N PRO A 24 9.16 9.67 18.57
CA PRO A 24 8.85 8.27 18.30
C PRO A 24 9.94 7.54 17.53
N ALA A 25 10.64 8.23 16.63
CA ALA A 25 11.76 7.66 15.92
C ALA A 25 12.95 7.37 16.86
N GLU A 26 13.21 8.27 17.82
CA GLU A 26 14.26 8.11 18.84
C GLU A 26 13.92 6.97 19.81
N MET A 27 12.74 7.00 20.42
CA MET A 27 12.29 5.98 21.37
C MET A 27 12.12 4.60 20.73
N GLY A 28 11.60 4.57 19.49
CA GLY A 28 11.47 3.37 18.67
C GLY A 28 12.81 2.85 18.13
N LYS A 29 13.89 3.62 18.31
CA LYS A 29 15.25 3.31 17.85
C LYS A 29 15.26 3.00 16.35
N ALA A 30 14.70 3.91 15.56
CA ALA A 30 14.63 3.77 14.11
C ALA A 30 16.03 3.50 13.52
N ASP A 31 16.12 2.52 12.62
CA ASP A 31 17.33 2.27 11.83
C ASP A 31 17.23 2.96 10.46
N ARG A 32 16.00 3.22 9.98
CA ARG A 32 15.68 3.96 8.76
C ARG A 32 14.39 4.76 8.94
N ILE A 33 14.33 5.94 8.33
CA ILE A 33 13.15 6.81 8.36
C ILE A 33 12.77 7.20 6.93
N TYR A 34 11.50 7.03 6.58
CA TYR A 34 10.87 7.64 5.42
C TYR A 34 10.06 8.85 5.89
N LEU A 35 10.51 10.06 5.56
CA LEU A 35 9.75 11.28 5.77
C LEU A 35 8.84 11.49 4.55
N ILE A 36 7.54 11.38 4.76
CA ILE A 36 6.53 11.53 3.71
C ILE A 36 5.99 12.95 3.76
N PHE A 37 6.13 13.74 2.70
CA PHE A 37 5.67 15.13 2.69
C PHE A 37 5.10 15.53 1.34
N LYS A 38 4.42 16.69 1.31
CA LYS A 38 3.79 17.22 0.11
C LYS A 38 4.80 17.47 -1.01
N GLU A 39 4.50 16.99 -2.21
CA GLU A 39 5.19 17.37 -3.44
C GLU A 39 4.83 18.79 -3.91
N GLY A 40 5.76 19.42 -4.63
CA GLY A 40 5.62 20.77 -5.13
C GLY A 40 5.76 21.81 -4.02
N GLU A 41 4.86 22.80 -4.01
CA GLU A 41 4.80 23.81 -2.95
C GLU A 41 4.38 23.15 -1.63
N ASN A 42 5.39 22.90 -0.77
CA ASN A 42 5.21 22.24 0.51
C ASN A 42 5.00 23.27 1.61
N LEU A 43 3.75 23.45 2.03
CA LEU A 43 3.36 24.32 3.15
C LEU A 43 4.05 23.96 4.48
N PHE A 44 4.59 22.74 4.59
CA PHE A 44 5.25 22.22 5.78
C PHE A 44 6.77 22.08 5.61
N ALA A 45 7.38 22.77 4.63
CA ALA A 45 8.81 22.69 4.34
C ALA A 45 9.68 22.96 5.58
N ASP A 46 9.32 23.97 6.39
CA ASP A 46 10.02 24.30 7.63
C ASP A 46 10.00 23.14 8.65
N ILE A 47 8.87 22.43 8.75
CA ILE A 47 8.72 21.29 9.66
C ILE A 47 9.56 20.11 9.16
N VAL A 48 9.56 19.86 7.85
CA VAL A 48 10.42 18.84 7.22
C VAL A 48 11.89 19.13 7.49
N GLU A 49 12.34 20.37 7.25
CA GLU A 49 13.73 20.77 7.44
C GLU A 49 14.15 20.69 8.92
N LYS A 50 13.35 21.23 9.84
CA LYS A 50 13.62 21.16 11.29
C LYS A 50 13.69 19.72 11.76
N SER A 51 12.74 18.86 11.35
CA SER A 51 12.72 17.45 11.72
C SER A 51 13.97 16.73 11.23
N ARG A 52 14.35 16.94 9.96
CA ARG A 52 15.58 16.38 9.37
C ARG A 52 16.81 16.80 10.15
N ASN A 53 16.95 18.10 10.43
CA ASN A 53 18.10 18.64 11.15
C ASN A 53 18.22 17.99 12.54
N ILE A 54 17.12 17.91 13.29
CA ILE A 54 17.14 17.29 14.61
C ILE A 54 17.46 15.79 14.53
N ILE A 55 16.86 15.05 13.59
CA ILE A 55 17.12 13.61 13.39
C ILE A 55 18.61 13.36 13.16
N LEU A 56 19.25 14.16 12.29
CA LEU A 56 20.66 13.99 11.95
C LEU A 56 21.60 14.48 13.06
N THR A 57 21.30 15.62 13.69
CA THR A 57 22.09 16.16 14.81
C THR A 57 22.08 15.23 16.02
N LYS A 58 20.92 14.64 16.34
CA LYS A 58 20.79 13.63 17.39
C LYS A 58 21.30 12.24 16.99
N ARG A 59 21.65 12.04 15.70
CA ARG A 59 22.09 10.75 15.13
C ARG A 59 21.09 9.62 15.36
N ILE A 60 19.78 9.93 15.25
CA ILE A 60 18.73 8.91 15.33
C ILE A 60 18.93 7.90 14.20
N VAL A 61 19.16 8.38 12.98
CA VAL A 61 19.60 7.60 11.83
C VAL A 61 20.76 8.29 11.12
N LYS A 62 21.45 7.55 10.26
CA LYS A 62 22.44 8.12 9.35
C LYS A 62 21.75 8.83 8.19
N LYS A 63 22.48 9.70 7.48
CA LYS A 63 21.95 10.48 6.35
C LYS A 63 21.41 9.58 5.23
N GLU A 64 22.11 8.48 4.95
CA GLU A 64 21.73 7.49 3.94
C GLU A 64 20.47 6.68 4.31
N ASP A 65 20.12 6.64 5.60
CA ASP A 65 18.93 5.96 6.10
C ASP A 65 17.79 6.95 6.44
N LEU A 66 17.96 8.24 6.11
CA LEU A 66 16.89 9.24 6.15
C LEU A 66 16.43 9.54 4.72
N ILE A 67 15.29 8.97 4.35
CA ILE A 67 14.75 9.00 2.99
C ILE A 67 13.61 10.00 2.94
N ASP A 68 13.75 10.98 2.06
CA ASP A 68 12.68 11.90 1.73
C ASP A 68 11.79 11.32 0.64
N LYS A 69 10.47 11.37 0.85
CA LYS A 69 9.49 10.96 -0.14
C LYS A 69 8.45 12.07 -0.29
N ALA A 70 8.63 12.88 -1.34
CA ALA A 70 7.61 13.80 -1.80
C ALA A 70 6.47 13.01 -2.46
N CYS A 71 5.23 13.33 -2.11
CA CYS A 71 4.04 12.70 -2.68
C CYS A 71 2.84 13.66 -2.71
N ASP A 72 1.83 13.33 -3.51
CA ASP A 72 0.54 14.00 -3.43
C ASP A 72 -0.22 13.55 -2.18
N ILE A 73 0.00 14.27 -1.07
CA ILE A 73 -0.62 13.98 0.22
C ILE A 73 -2.15 14.22 0.25
N PHE A 74 -2.73 14.75 -0.82
CA PHE A 74 -4.17 14.97 -0.94
C PHE A 74 -4.87 13.94 -1.82
N ASP A 75 -4.12 13.07 -2.52
CA ASP A 75 -4.66 11.94 -3.26
C ASP A 75 -4.51 10.64 -2.45
N PHE A 76 -5.63 10.16 -1.90
CA PHE A 76 -5.70 8.94 -1.11
C PHE A 76 -5.20 7.70 -1.87
N SER A 77 -5.51 7.58 -3.16
CA SER A 77 -5.11 6.43 -3.96
C SER A 77 -3.61 6.43 -4.22
N LYS A 78 -3.03 7.61 -4.45
CA LYS A 78 -1.57 7.77 -4.58
C LYS A 78 -0.86 7.46 -3.27
N LEU A 79 -1.37 7.95 -2.14
CA LEU A 79 -0.82 7.60 -0.82
C LEU A 79 -0.78 6.10 -0.56
N LEU A 80 -1.86 5.37 -0.86
CA LEU A 80 -1.87 3.92 -0.70
C LEU A 80 -0.86 3.21 -1.61
N GLN A 81 -0.67 3.69 -2.84
CA GLN A 81 0.35 3.17 -3.77
C GLN A 81 1.76 3.37 -3.20
N GLU A 82 2.08 4.58 -2.75
CA GLU A 82 3.38 4.91 -2.17
C GLU A 82 3.67 4.09 -0.91
N PHE A 83 2.67 3.95 -0.02
CA PHE A 83 2.82 3.14 1.18
C PHE A 83 2.93 1.65 0.87
N ALA A 84 2.17 1.14 -0.11
CA ALA A 84 2.29 -0.24 -0.57
C ALA A 84 3.70 -0.52 -1.11
N GLU A 85 4.27 0.40 -1.89
CA GLU A 85 5.62 0.29 -2.44
C GLU A 85 6.68 0.25 -1.33
N ILE A 86 6.66 1.22 -0.41
CA ILE A 86 7.62 1.30 0.69
C ILE A 86 7.53 0.05 1.58
N ILE A 87 6.31 -0.36 1.94
CA ILE A 87 6.10 -1.52 2.83
C ILE A 87 6.52 -2.81 2.12
N ARG A 88 6.25 -2.97 0.82
CA ARG A 88 6.70 -4.13 0.03
C ARG A 88 8.22 -4.19 -0.02
N LEU A 89 8.88 -3.09 -0.38
CA LEU A 89 10.34 -2.99 -0.43
C LEU A 89 10.97 -3.37 0.91
N GLU A 90 10.50 -2.78 1.99
CA GLU A 90 11.13 -2.94 3.30
C GLU A 90 10.77 -4.29 3.94
N ARG A 91 9.50 -4.70 3.96
CA ARG A 91 9.10 -5.96 4.61
C ARG A 91 9.37 -7.19 3.76
N ILE A 92 8.98 -7.17 2.49
CA ILE A 92 8.99 -8.37 1.65
C ILE A 92 10.37 -8.57 1.03
N GLU A 93 10.95 -7.54 0.43
CA GLU A 93 12.23 -7.68 -0.27
C GLU A 93 13.43 -7.61 0.69
N LYS A 94 13.38 -6.72 1.68
CA LYS A 94 14.50 -6.52 2.62
C LYS A 94 14.38 -7.31 3.91
N GLY A 95 13.18 -7.74 4.30
CA GLY A 95 12.94 -8.48 5.55
C GLY A 95 13.01 -7.60 6.80
N ASN A 96 12.64 -6.32 6.68
CA ASN A 96 12.66 -5.33 7.75
C ASN A 96 11.30 -5.22 8.45
N ASP A 97 11.32 -4.71 9.67
CA ASP A 97 10.12 -4.36 10.43
C ASP A 97 9.72 -2.92 10.11
N VAL A 98 8.46 -2.71 9.71
CA VAL A 98 7.97 -1.39 9.30
C VAL A 98 6.95 -0.87 10.29
N PHE A 99 7.19 0.34 10.79
CA PHE A 99 6.36 1.08 11.72
C PHE A 99 5.81 2.32 11.02
N PHE A 100 4.56 2.68 11.31
CA PHE A 100 3.90 3.83 10.67
C PHE A 100 3.39 4.81 11.74
N SER A 101 3.82 6.07 11.67
CA SER A 101 3.30 7.12 12.55
C SER A 101 1.91 7.54 12.11
N LEU A 102 0.92 7.38 12.99
CA LEU A 102 -0.40 8.00 12.87
C LEU A 102 -0.49 9.34 13.61
N SER A 103 0.63 9.80 14.16
CA SER A 103 0.68 10.99 15.01
C SER A 103 0.55 12.28 14.20
N THR A 104 1.01 12.26 12.95
CA THR A 104 1.28 13.46 12.13
C THR A 104 0.75 13.27 10.71
N GLY A 105 0.67 14.38 9.94
CA GLY A 105 0.18 14.35 8.56
C GLY A 105 -1.32 14.63 8.39
N GLY A 106 -2.06 14.81 9.49
CA GLY A 106 -3.50 15.07 9.44
C GLY A 106 -4.34 13.82 9.09
N ASN A 107 -5.64 14.04 8.93
CA ASN A 107 -6.62 12.95 8.89
C ASN A 107 -6.48 12.03 7.69
N LEU A 108 -6.22 12.59 6.49
CA LEU A 108 -6.15 11.79 5.26
C LEU A 108 -4.92 10.88 5.25
N LEU A 109 -3.74 11.42 5.59
CA LEU A 109 -2.51 10.64 5.71
C LEU A 109 -2.61 9.58 6.80
N SER A 110 -3.22 9.90 7.94
CA SER A 110 -3.44 8.94 9.03
C SER A 110 -4.40 7.82 8.61
N ALA A 111 -5.47 8.14 7.88
CA ALA A 111 -6.42 7.15 7.37
C ALA A 111 -5.77 6.22 6.33
N ALA A 112 -5.02 6.79 5.37
CA ALA A 112 -4.28 6.02 4.38
C ALA A 112 -3.20 5.15 5.05
N GLY A 113 -2.48 5.70 6.02
CA GLY A 113 -1.48 5.00 6.81
C GLY A 113 -2.05 3.81 7.59
N MET A 114 -3.16 4.01 8.30
CA MET A 114 -3.82 2.93 9.03
C MET A 114 -4.31 1.82 8.09
N LEU A 115 -4.91 2.18 6.96
CA LEU A 115 -5.36 1.21 5.96
C LEU A 115 -4.17 0.43 5.38
N SER A 116 -3.06 1.10 5.06
CA SER A 116 -1.81 0.46 4.63
C SER A 116 -1.21 -0.47 5.70
N CYS A 117 -1.32 -0.11 6.98
CA CYS A 117 -0.91 -1.00 8.07
C CYS A 117 -1.75 -2.29 8.09
N MET A 118 -3.07 -2.16 7.96
CA MET A 118 -3.98 -3.31 7.94
C MET A 118 -3.79 -4.19 6.69
N LEU A 119 -3.53 -3.57 5.53
CA LEU A 119 -3.38 -4.30 4.27
C LEU A 119 -1.99 -4.91 4.08
N PHE A 120 -0.93 -4.16 4.39
CA PHE A 120 0.43 -4.54 4.01
C PHE A 120 1.31 -4.91 5.21
N GLY A 121 0.75 -4.84 6.42
CA GLY A 121 1.32 -5.38 7.65
C GLY A 121 2.42 -4.53 8.28
N ALA A 122 2.39 -3.20 8.09
CA ALA A 122 3.13 -2.29 8.96
C ALA A 122 2.51 -2.23 10.37
N GLU A 123 3.29 -1.80 11.36
CA GLU A 123 2.86 -1.60 12.75
C GLU A 123 2.53 -0.13 13.02
N PRO A 124 1.24 0.23 13.21
CA PRO A 124 0.85 1.59 13.48
C PRO A 124 1.19 2.00 14.91
N TYR A 125 1.64 3.24 15.09
CA TYR A 125 1.87 3.83 16.40
C TYR A 125 1.41 5.28 16.45
N PHE A 126 1.16 5.78 17.65
CA PHE A 126 0.74 7.17 17.88
C PHE A 126 1.39 7.73 19.13
N LEU A 127 2.01 8.90 19.00
CA LEU A 127 2.52 9.65 20.14
C LEU A 127 1.40 10.49 20.76
N VAL A 128 1.16 10.29 22.05
CA VAL A 128 0.18 11.06 22.82
C VAL A 128 0.57 12.55 22.84
N LYS A 129 -0.40 13.41 22.58
CA LYS A 129 -0.30 14.87 22.69
C LYS A 129 -1.40 15.38 23.62
N ASP A 130 -1.06 16.32 24.49
CA ASP A 130 -2.07 17.11 25.21
C ASP A 130 -2.58 18.20 24.25
N PHE A 131 -3.79 18.01 23.73
CA PHE A 131 -4.42 18.96 22.82
C PHE A 131 -4.94 20.23 23.51
N LYS A 132 -5.12 20.23 24.83
CA LYS A 132 -5.53 21.44 25.56
C LYS A 132 -4.35 22.38 25.75
N GLU A 133 -3.20 21.83 26.10
CA GLU A 133 -1.98 22.60 26.33
C GLU A 133 -1.08 22.67 25.10
N ASN A 134 -1.47 22.01 24.00
CA ASN A 134 -0.73 21.88 22.75
C ASN A 134 0.74 21.48 22.97
N LYS A 135 0.97 20.45 23.79
CA LYS A 135 2.32 20.00 24.15
C LYS A 135 2.43 18.48 24.27
N ILE A 136 3.66 17.99 24.15
CA ILE A 136 3.96 16.59 24.45
C ILE A 136 4.10 16.42 25.97
N PRO A 137 3.51 15.37 26.58
CA PRO A 137 3.69 15.08 27.99
C PRO A 137 5.17 14.92 28.38
N VAL A 138 5.52 15.27 29.62
CA VAL A 138 6.90 15.17 30.15
C VAL A 138 7.46 13.75 30.04
N ASN A 139 6.59 12.75 30.17
CA ASN A 139 6.89 11.34 29.88
C ASN A 139 6.14 10.97 28.59
N PRO A 140 6.79 11.04 27.41
CA PRO A 140 6.12 10.75 26.17
C PRO A 140 5.67 9.29 26.11
N GLU A 141 4.44 9.05 25.68
CA GLU A 141 3.85 7.73 25.55
C GLU A 141 3.52 7.43 24.10
N ILE A 142 3.97 6.27 23.61
CA ILE A 142 3.65 5.76 22.28
C ILE A 142 2.64 4.65 22.43
N LEU A 143 1.44 4.89 21.92
CA LEU A 143 0.35 3.93 21.94
C LEU A 143 0.39 3.05 20.70
N PRO A 144 0.29 1.71 20.86
CA PRO A 144 0.04 0.82 19.73
C PRO A 144 -1.41 1.00 19.26
N PHE A 145 -1.64 0.82 17.96
CA PHE A 145 -2.99 0.79 17.40
C PHE A 145 -3.41 -0.65 17.10
N PRO A 146 -4.61 -1.08 17.53
CA PRO A 146 -5.09 -2.41 17.20
C PRO A 146 -5.28 -2.55 15.70
N LYS A 147 -4.73 -3.63 15.14
CA LYS A 147 -4.96 -4.01 13.74
C LYS A 147 -6.03 -5.09 13.67
N TYR A 148 -7.02 -4.87 12.82
CA TYR A 148 -7.92 -5.92 12.39
C TYR A 148 -7.34 -6.63 11.18
N ASN A 149 -7.48 -7.95 11.14
CA ASN A 149 -7.03 -8.73 10.00
C ASN A 149 -7.96 -8.48 8.81
N VAL A 150 -7.41 -7.88 7.75
CA VAL A 150 -8.10 -7.73 6.46
C VAL A 150 -7.67 -8.88 5.55
N PHE A 151 -8.63 -9.62 5.01
CA PHE A 151 -8.35 -10.70 4.06
C PHE A 151 -7.99 -10.14 2.70
N LEU A 152 -6.69 -10.15 2.39
CA LEU A 152 -6.16 -9.72 1.11
C LEU A 152 -6.66 -10.59 -0.04
N PRO A 153 -6.86 -10.03 -1.25
CA PRO A 153 -7.13 -10.83 -2.43
C PRO A 153 -5.90 -11.69 -2.77
N GLU A 154 -6.11 -12.95 -3.16
CA GLU A 154 -5.03 -13.86 -3.55
C GLU A 154 -4.19 -13.25 -4.70
N LYS A 155 -2.85 -13.39 -4.64
CA LYS A 155 -1.96 -12.88 -5.71
C LYS A 155 -2.35 -13.37 -7.11
N SER A 156 -2.76 -14.64 -7.22
CA SER A 156 -3.23 -15.23 -8.48
C SER A 156 -4.48 -14.52 -9.04
N LEU A 157 -5.40 -14.09 -8.17
CA LEU A 157 -6.58 -13.33 -8.58
C LEU A 157 -6.22 -11.96 -9.13
N ILE A 158 -5.32 -11.25 -8.44
CA ILE A 158 -4.84 -9.95 -8.89
C ILE A 158 -4.03 -10.08 -10.18
N GLN A 159 -3.21 -11.13 -10.35
CA GLN A 159 -2.52 -11.43 -11.60
C GLN A 159 -3.47 -11.63 -12.78
N PHE A 160 -4.57 -12.36 -12.55
CA PHE A 160 -5.58 -12.56 -13.59
C PHE A 160 -6.34 -11.27 -13.91
N LEU A 161 -6.74 -10.51 -12.89
CA LEU A 161 -7.37 -9.20 -13.07
C LEU A 161 -6.44 -8.23 -13.82
N PHE A 162 -5.13 -8.25 -13.51
CA PHE A 162 -4.11 -7.44 -14.18
C PHE A 162 -3.98 -7.84 -15.65
N SER A 163 -4.02 -9.16 -15.95
CA SER A 163 -4.01 -9.66 -17.33
C SER A 163 -5.25 -9.22 -18.12
N ILE A 164 -6.42 -9.13 -17.48
CA ILE A 164 -7.65 -8.59 -18.09
C ILE A 164 -7.44 -7.10 -18.44
N SER A 165 -6.95 -6.31 -17.48
CA SER A 165 -6.72 -4.87 -17.67
C SER A 165 -5.70 -4.60 -18.79
N GLU A 166 -4.61 -5.38 -18.83
CA GLU A 166 -3.61 -5.29 -19.89
C GLU A 166 -4.15 -5.65 -21.27
N GLU A 167 -4.97 -6.70 -21.38
CA GLU A 167 -5.62 -7.06 -22.65
C GLU A 167 -6.60 -5.96 -23.09
N MET A 168 -7.38 -5.39 -22.17
CA MET A 168 -8.29 -4.27 -22.43
C MET A 168 -7.54 -3.05 -22.97
N ARG A 169 -6.47 -2.64 -22.28
CA ARG A 169 -5.61 -1.51 -22.65
C ARG A 169 -4.94 -1.73 -24.01
N LYS A 170 -4.34 -2.89 -24.25
CA LYS A 170 -3.64 -3.22 -25.51
C LYS A 170 -4.56 -3.19 -26.73
N ASN A 171 -5.82 -3.60 -26.56
CA ASN A 171 -6.78 -3.68 -27.65
C ASN A 171 -7.72 -2.45 -27.72
N GLY A 172 -7.62 -1.50 -26.79
CA GLY A 172 -8.50 -0.33 -26.71
C GLY A 172 -9.97 -0.70 -26.47
N ILE A 173 -10.23 -1.75 -25.68
CA ILE A 173 -11.57 -2.25 -25.39
C ILE A 173 -11.85 -2.20 -23.89
N GLU A 174 -13.11 -1.98 -23.51
CA GLU A 174 -13.52 -1.93 -22.09
C GLU A 174 -14.09 -3.26 -21.56
N ILE A 175 -14.30 -4.23 -22.46
CA ILE A 175 -15.04 -5.45 -22.17
C ILE A 175 -14.38 -6.66 -22.84
N LEU A 176 -14.27 -7.77 -22.11
CA LEU A 176 -13.76 -9.04 -22.62
C LEU A 176 -14.84 -10.11 -22.69
N SER A 177 -14.74 -11.00 -23.68
CA SER A 177 -15.54 -12.23 -23.71
C SER A 177 -14.93 -13.31 -22.81
N LYS A 178 -15.75 -14.26 -22.35
CA LYS A 178 -15.27 -15.45 -21.62
C LYS A 178 -14.20 -16.23 -22.39
N LYS A 179 -14.26 -16.23 -23.73
CA LYS A 179 -13.23 -16.85 -24.58
C LYS A 179 -11.88 -16.14 -24.46
N GLN A 180 -11.85 -14.81 -24.40
CA GLN A 180 -10.62 -14.04 -24.18
C GLN A 180 -10.07 -14.29 -22.78
N CYS A 181 -10.92 -14.24 -21.75
CA CYS A 181 -10.55 -14.57 -20.38
C CYS A 181 -9.98 -16.00 -20.25
N LEU A 182 -10.51 -16.98 -21.01
CA LEU A 182 -9.96 -18.33 -21.05
C LEU A 182 -8.51 -18.34 -21.57
N ARG A 183 -8.22 -17.60 -22.66
CA ARG A 183 -6.85 -17.47 -23.17
C ARG A 183 -5.90 -16.83 -22.16
N LEU A 184 -6.35 -15.82 -21.43
CA LEU A 184 -5.55 -15.19 -20.37
C LEU A 184 -5.25 -16.18 -19.24
N MET A 185 -6.23 -17.02 -18.86
CA MET A 185 -5.99 -18.09 -17.89
C MET A 185 -4.99 -19.13 -18.44
N GLU A 186 -5.10 -19.53 -19.71
CA GLU A 186 -4.14 -20.43 -20.37
C GLU A 186 -2.70 -19.88 -20.29
N GLN A 187 -2.53 -18.57 -20.50
CA GLN A 187 -1.22 -17.90 -20.43
C GLN A 187 -0.62 -17.88 -19.01
N LEU A 188 -1.47 -17.75 -17.98
CA LEU A 188 -1.01 -17.76 -16.58
C LEU A 188 -0.67 -19.16 -16.06
N HIS A 189 -1.17 -20.21 -16.71
CA HIS A 189 -0.95 -21.61 -16.33
C HIS A 189 -0.33 -22.41 -17.49
N PRO A 190 0.89 -22.06 -17.95
CA PRO A 190 1.49 -22.68 -19.13
C PRO A 190 1.76 -24.19 -18.97
N ASN A 191 1.79 -24.68 -17.73
CA ASN A 191 2.01 -26.08 -17.40
C ASN A 191 0.71 -26.91 -17.35
N GLU A 192 -0.46 -26.28 -17.50
CA GLU A 192 -1.75 -26.98 -17.55
C GLU A 192 -2.21 -27.17 -19.00
N VAL A 193 -2.78 -28.34 -19.31
CA VAL A 193 -3.39 -28.62 -20.62
C VAL A 193 -4.84 -28.15 -20.63
N PHE A 194 -5.18 -27.29 -21.59
CA PHE A 194 -6.53 -26.79 -21.82
C PHE A 194 -7.07 -27.32 -23.15
N SER A 195 -8.23 -27.96 -23.11
CA SER A 195 -8.89 -28.57 -24.27
C SER A 195 -10.04 -27.70 -24.81
N LYS A 196 -10.25 -26.51 -24.24
CA LYS A 196 -11.31 -25.54 -24.58
C LYS A 196 -12.71 -26.15 -24.51
N THR A 197 -12.90 -27.04 -23.55
CA THR A 197 -14.16 -27.72 -23.26
C THR A 197 -14.94 -26.98 -22.19
N SER A 198 -16.17 -27.43 -21.91
CA SER A 198 -16.97 -26.95 -20.76
C SER A 198 -16.20 -27.05 -19.43
N GLY A 199 -15.32 -28.03 -19.27
CA GLY A 199 -14.46 -28.18 -18.10
C GLY A 199 -13.53 -26.98 -17.88
N ASP A 200 -12.91 -26.46 -18.94
CA ASP A 200 -11.98 -25.32 -18.84
C ASP A 200 -12.71 -24.00 -18.55
N TYR A 201 -13.93 -23.83 -19.10
CA TYR A 201 -14.78 -22.71 -18.72
C TYR A 201 -15.24 -22.79 -17.26
N ASN A 202 -15.48 -23.98 -16.73
CA ASN A 202 -15.75 -24.17 -15.30
C ASN A 202 -14.52 -23.82 -14.44
N LYS A 203 -13.31 -24.23 -14.86
CA LYS A 203 -12.07 -23.80 -14.18
C LYS A 203 -11.95 -22.28 -14.14
N LEU A 204 -12.13 -21.61 -15.27
CA LEU A 204 -12.13 -20.13 -15.35
C LEU A 204 -13.16 -19.52 -14.40
N LYS A 205 -14.38 -20.06 -14.40
CA LYS A 205 -15.47 -19.58 -13.54
C LYS A 205 -15.13 -19.67 -12.06
N PHE A 206 -14.72 -20.85 -11.58
CA PHE A 206 -14.53 -21.08 -10.14
C PHE A 206 -13.18 -20.59 -9.61
N ARG A 207 -12.11 -20.64 -10.42
CA ARG A 207 -10.78 -20.16 -10.00
C ARG A 207 -10.73 -18.63 -9.97
N TYR A 208 -11.42 -17.96 -10.90
CA TYR A 208 -11.28 -16.52 -11.10
C TYR A 208 -12.60 -15.77 -11.07
N LEU A 209 -13.47 -15.98 -12.07
CA LEU A 209 -14.59 -15.06 -12.33
C LEU A 209 -15.53 -14.92 -11.12
N ASN A 210 -15.95 -16.03 -10.51
CA ASN A 210 -16.80 -15.98 -9.32
C ASN A 210 -16.11 -15.27 -8.15
N LYS A 211 -14.81 -15.52 -7.94
CA LYS A 211 -14.06 -14.90 -6.83
C LYS A 211 -13.89 -13.40 -7.03
N LEU A 212 -13.69 -12.95 -8.27
CA LEU A 212 -13.60 -11.54 -8.63
C LEU A 212 -14.97 -10.84 -8.55
N GLU A 213 -16.02 -11.50 -9.02
CA GLU A 213 -17.40 -10.99 -8.98
C GLU A 213 -17.91 -10.85 -7.54
N VAL A 214 -17.68 -11.84 -6.67
CA VAL A 214 -18.03 -11.76 -5.24
C VAL A 214 -17.33 -10.60 -4.52
N ARG A 215 -16.15 -10.20 -5.01
CA ARG A 215 -15.39 -9.06 -4.48
C ARG A 215 -15.74 -7.73 -5.16
N ASN A 216 -16.74 -7.73 -6.05
CA ASN A 216 -17.10 -6.60 -6.88
C ASN A 216 -15.95 -6.07 -7.74
N TYR A 217 -14.95 -6.87 -8.10
CA TYR A 217 -13.82 -6.41 -8.94
C TYR A 217 -14.13 -6.46 -10.43
N ILE A 218 -15.12 -7.27 -10.82
CA ILE A 218 -15.60 -7.36 -12.19
C ILE A 218 -17.11 -7.40 -12.20
N GLU A 219 -17.69 -6.96 -13.31
CA GLU A 219 -19.09 -7.13 -13.64
C GLU A 219 -19.21 -8.11 -14.81
N ILE A 220 -20.10 -9.09 -14.68
CA ILE A 220 -20.39 -10.07 -15.74
C ILE A 220 -21.81 -9.83 -16.23
N GLU A 221 -21.97 -9.53 -17.52
CA GLU A 221 -23.31 -9.40 -18.09
C GLU A 221 -24.10 -10.72 -17.96
N ASN A 222 -25.34 -10.65 -17.45
CA ASN A 222 -26.25 -11.78 -17.29
C ASN A 222 -26.84 -12.27 -18.64
N LYS A 223 -25.96 -12.69 -19.55
CA LYS A 223 -26.28 -13.23 -20.87
C LYS A 223 -25.43 -14.48 -21.16
N PRO A 224 -25.87 -15.39 -22.05
CA PRO A 224 -25.09 -16.59 -22.41
C PRO A 224 -23.68 -16.29 -22.92
N ARG A 225 -23.51 -15.16 -23.62
CA ARG A 225 -22.22 -14.61 -24.06
C ARG A 225 -21.83 -13.35 -23.27
N GLY A 226 -22.12 -13.38 -21.97
CA GLY A 226 -21.86 -12.28 -21.06
C GLY A 226 -20.42 -11.80 -21.17
N LYS A 227 -20.28 -10.48 -21.30
CA LYS A 227 -18.99 -9.81 -21.33
C LYS A 227 -18.57 -9.45 -19.90
N ILE A 228 -17.26 -9.37 -19.70
CA ILE A 228 -16.61 -9.07 -18.44
C ILE A 228 -16.06 -7.66 -18.53
N LYS A 229 -16.42 -6.81 -17.57
CA LYS A 229 -15.88 -5.46 -17.38
C LYS A 229 -15.19 -5.38 -16.02
N ILE A 230 -14.10 -4.61 -15.92
CA ILE A 230 -13.50 -4.28 -14.62
C ILE A 230 -14.33 -3.16 -13.98
N SER A 231 -14.74 -3.35 -12.73
CA SER A 231 -15.49 -2.35 -11.98
C SER A 231 -14.56 -1.25 -11.42
N PRO A 232 -15.09 -0.14 -10.88
CA PRO A 232 -14.28 0.84 -10.16
C PRO A 232 -13.49 0.24 -8.98
N ASP A 233 -14.08 -0.69 -8.23
CA ASP A 233 -13.41 -1.38 -7.12
C ASP A 233 -12.27 -2.29 -7.63
N GLY A 234 -12.46 -2.91 -8.79
CA GLY A 234 -11.43 -3.69 -9.48
C GLY A 234 -10.26 -2.84 -9.94
N GLU A 235 -10.53 -1.68 -10.52
CA GLU A 235 -9.48 -0.70 -10.90
C GLU A 235 -8.72 -0.20 -9.67
N PHE A 236 -9.42 0.11 -8.58
CA PHE A 236 -8.79 0.51 -7.32
C PHE A 236 -7.93 -0.61 -6.73
N ALA A 237 -8.44 -1.84 -6.70
CA ALA A 237 -7.70 -3.01 -6.24
C ALA A 237 -6.45 -3.27 -7.10
N LEU A 238 -6.55 -3.11 -8.42
CA LEU A 238 -5.39 -3.23 -9.32
C LEU A 238 -4.30 -2.24 -8.96
N LYS A 239 -4.64 -0.94 -8.90
CA LYS A 239 -3.66 0.13 -8.61
C LYS A 239 -2.82 -0.13 -7.36
N ILE A 240 -3.39 -0.81 -6.37
CA ILE A 240 -2.75 -1.01 -5.06
C ILE A 240 -2.08 -2.38 -5.00
N PHE A 241 -2.80 -3.45 -5.34
CA PHE A 241 -2.30 -4.80 -5.19
C PHE A 241 -1.36 -5.24 -6.32
N SER A 242 -1.39 -4.59 -7.50
CA SER A 242 -0.36 -4.80 -8.53
C SER A 242 1.01 -4.42 -8.00
N ILE A 243 1.11 -3.25 -7.37
CA ILE A 243 2.32 -2.74 -6.73
C ILE A 243 2.73 -3.65 -5.59
N TYR A 244 1.82 -3.90 -4.62
CA TYR A 244 2.14 -4.73 -3.45
C TYR A 244 2.63 -6.15 -3.83
N TYR A 245 2.06 -6.76 -4.87
CA TYR A 245 2.47 -8.08 -5.34
C TYR A 245 3.64 -8.08 -6.34
N GLY A 246 4.15 -6.90 -6.73
CA GLY A 246 5.24 -6.72 -7.67
C GLY A 246 4.89 -7.16 -9.11
N LEU A 247 3.66 -6.87 -9.54
CA LEU A 247 3.19 -7.11 -10.90
C LEU A 247 3.43 -5.91 -11.82
N GLU A 248 3.50 -4.73 -11.22
CA GLU A 248 3.77 -3.45 -11.86
C GLU A 248 5.07 -2.90 -11.27
N THR A 249 5.88 -2.26 -12.13
CA THR A 249 7.14 -1.60 -11.78
C THR A 249 6.96 -0.10 -11.79
#